data_AF-A0A523EXH8-F1
#
_entry.id   AF-A0A523EXH8-F1
#
_cell.length_a   1.000
_cell.length_b   1.000
_cell.length_c   1.000
_cell.angle_alpha   90.00
_cell.angle_beta   90.00
_cell.angle_gamma   90.00
#
_symmetry.space_group_name_H-M   'P 1'
#
loop_
_entity.id
_entity.type
_entity.pdbx_description
1 polymer ?
#
loop_
_entity_poly.entity_id
_entity_poly.type
_entity_poly.pdbx_seq_one_letter_code
_entity_poly.pdbx_strand_id
1 'polypeptide(L)'
;MTDIDRRNPYIILGLPFGSNEEEARAGFAKARRRLRRDPDAQYTTEDLTWALHQIEQLITHPELAIDVYRVPADPGAIESDARGVFHPAPHPVARTTDTESAEEWEQLRAAALSNAVRRVLTERLEASAQYIPYQ
;
A
#
# COMPACT_ATOMS: atom_id res chain seq x y z
N MET A 1 -25.15 -10.97 0.57
CA MET A 1 -24.04 -10.26 1.24
C MET A 1 -22.88 -10.30 0.28
N THR A 2 -22.55 -9.16 -0.30
CA THR A 2 -21.95 -8.99 -1.63
C THR A 2 -20.49 -9.47 -1.66
N ASP A 3 -20.21 -10.35 -2.62
CA ASP A 3 -18.93 -11.03 -2.92
C ASP A 3 -17.87 -10.06 -3.51
N ILE A 4 -17.78 -8.84 -2.97
CA ILE A 4 -16.88 -7.78 -3.44
C ILE A 4 -15.49 -7.97 -2.81
N ASP A 5 -15.42 -8.53 -1.60
CA ASP A 5 -14.19 -8.73 -0.82
C ASP A 5 -13.22 -9.81 -1.37
N ARG A 6 -13.58 -10.51 -2.45
CA ARG A 6 -12.75 -11.62 -3.00
C ARG A 6 -12.32 -11.46 -4.45
N ARG A 7 -12.60 -10.31 -5.07
CA ARG A 7 -12.23 -10.06 -6.48
C ARG A 7 -10.83 -9.46 -6.56
N ASN A 8 -9.84 -10.30 -6.84
CA ASN A 8 -8.47 -9.83 -7.10
C ASN A 8 -8.32 -9.39 -8.58
N PRO A 9 -7.90 -8.14 -8.85
CA PRO A 9 -7.84 -7.61 -10.22
C PRO A 9 -6.81 -8.33 -11.10
N TYR A 10 -5.69 -8.81 -10.53
CA TYR A 10 -4.68 -9.56 -11.28
C TYR A 10 -5.21 -10.92 -11.73
N ILE A 11 -6.02 -11.58 -10.90
CA ILE A 11 -6.65 -12.87 -11.26
C ILE A 11 -7.67 -12.68 -12.38
N ILE A 12 -8.48 -11.62 -12.30
CA ILE A 12 -9.49 -11.31 -13.31
C ILE A 12 -8.85 -11.09 -14.69
N LEU A 13 -7.70 -10.41 -14.74
CA LEU A 13 -6.96 -10.20 -16.00
C LEU A 13 -6.03 -11.37 -16.39
N GLY A 14 -5.84 -12.34 -15.49
CA GLY A 14 -4.94 -13.48 -15.70
C GLY A 14 -3.47 -13.07 -15.77
N LEU A 15 -3.06 -12.15 -14.88
CA LEU A 15 -1.73 -11.58 -14.81
C LEU A 15 -1.04 -11.95 -13.49
N PRO A 16 0.30 -12.00 -13.45
CA PRO A 16 1.02 -12.08 -12.18
C PRO A 16 0.80 -10.80 -11.35
N PHE A 17 0.88 -10.94 -10.03
CA PHE A 17 0.81 -9.79 -9.13
C PHE A 17 2.01 -8.85 -9.36
N GLY A 18 1.77 -7.54 -9.32
CA GLY A 18 2.81 -6.53 -9.55
C GLY A 18 3.14 -6.29 -11.02
N SER A 19 2.37 -6.85 -11.96
CA SER A 19 2.45 -6.49 -13.38
C SER A 19 2.37 -4.98 -13.58
N ASN A 20 3.19 -4.47 -14.51
CA ASN A 20 3.22 -3.06 -14.86
C ASN A 20 1.99 -2.64 -15.71
N GLU A 21 1.85 -1.35 -15.96
CA GLU A 21 0.71 -0.78 -16.69
C GLU A 21 0.55 -1.35 -18.11
N GLU A 22 1.66 -1.56 -18.82
CA GLU A 22 1.65 -2.12 -20.18
C GLU A 22 1.14 -3.56 -20.19
N GLU A 23 1.60 -4.38 -19.23
CA GLU A 23 1.15 -5.75 -19.03
C GLU A 23 -0.33 -5.80 -18.63
N ALA A 24 -0.79 -4.88 -17.78
CA ALA A 24 -2.19 -4.75 -17.39
C ALA A 24 -3.11 -4.51 -18.60
N ARG A 25 -2.72 -3.58 -19.47
CA ARG A 25 -3.44 -3.26 -20.72
C ARG A 25 -3.44 -4.42 -21.71
N ALA A 26 -2.30 -5.10 -21.85
CA ALA A 26 -2.19 -6.28 -22.69
C ALA A 26 -3.08 -7.43 -22.16
N GLY A 27 -3.09 -7.65 -20.84
CA GLY A 27 -3.95 -8.61 -20.15
C GLY A 27 -5.43 -8.31 -20.37
N PHE A 28 -5.85 -7.07 -20.20
CA PHE A 28 -7.22 -6.62 -20.48
C PHE A 28 -7.63 -6.91 -21.94
N ALA A 29 -6.78 -6.55 -22.91
CA ALA A 29 -7.07 -6.83 -24.32
C ALA A 29 -7.23 -8.33 -24.60
N LYS A 30 -6.40 -9.17 -23.97
CA LYS A 30 -6.47 -10.64 -24.08
C LYS A 30 -7.72 -11.21 -23.42
N ALA A 31 -8.06 -10.74 -22.23
CA ALA A 31 -9.26 -11.14 -21.50
C ALA A 31 -10.54 -10.76 -22.26
N ARG A 32 -10.60 -9.54 -22.81
CA ARG A 32 -11.73 -9.07 -23.62
C ARG A 32 -11.93 -9.92 -24.89
N ARG A 33 -10.83 -10.35 -25.53
CA ARG A 33 -10.89 -11.27 -26.68
C ARG A 33 -11.40 -12.67 -26.29
N ARG A 34 -11.06 -13.16 -25.09
CA ARG A 34 -11.56 -14.44 -24.55
C ARG A 34 -13.05 -14.35 -24.26
N LEU A 35 -13.48 -13.29 -23.57
CA LEU A 35 -14.90 -13.03 -23.27
C LEU A 35 -15.78 -12.98 -24.53
N ARG A 36 -15.27 -12.41 -25.62
CA ARG A 36 -16.02 -12.39 -26.90
C ARG A 36 -16.20 -13.78 -27.53
N ARG A 37 -15.33 -14.74 -27.20
CA ARG A 37 -15.35 -16.09 -27.76
C ARG A 37 -16.09 -17.09 -26.87
N ASP A 38 -16.29 -16.74 -25.60
CA ASP A 38 -16.86 -17.62 -24.59
C ASP A 38 -18.07 -16.92 -23.93
N PRO A 39 -19.30 -17.30 -24.32
CA PRO A 39 -20.51 -16.72 -23.74
C PRO A 39 -20.75 -17.13 -22.27
N ASP A 40 -20.08 -18.17 -21.77
CA ASP A 40 -20.19 -18.64 -20.37
C ASP A 40 -19.00 -18.20 -19.51
N ALA A 41 -18.28 -17.15 -19.94
CA ALA A 41 -17.12 -16.65 -19.22
C ALA A 41 -17.45 -16.22 -17.78
N GLN A 42 -16.55 -16.56 -16.86
CA GLN A 42 -16.68 -16.29 -15.42
C GLN A 42 -16.74 -14.78 -15.06
N TYR A 43 -16.20 -13.91 -15.91
CA TYR A 43 -16.07 -12.47 -15.64
C TYR A 43 -16.72 -11.64 -16.74
N THR A 44 -17.40 -10.56 -16.37
CA THR A 44 -18.07 -9.67 -17.32
C THR A 44 -17.12 -8.60 -17.86
N THR A 45 -17.56 -7.82 -18.87
CA THR A 45 -16.76 -6.69 -19.38
C THR A 45 -16.57 -5.60 -18.32
N GLU A 46 -17.56 -5.43 -17.43
CA GLU A 46 -17.49 -4.49 -16.32
C GLU A 46 -16.41 -4.92 -15.33
N ASP A 47 -16.32 -6.24 -15.05
CA ASP A 47 -15.29 -6.80 -14.17
C ASP A 47 -13.87 -6.57 -14.72
N LEU A 48 -13.69 -6.75 -16.03
CA LEU A 48 -12.41 -6.49 -16.69
C LEU A 48 -12.03 -5.00 -16.62
N THR A 49 -13.00 -4.11 -16.84
CA THR A 49 -12.78 -2.66 -16.80
C THR A 49 -12.46 -2.21 -15.37
N TRP A 50 -13.20 -2.73 -14.40
CA TRP A 50 -12.92 -2.51 -12.98
C TRP A 50 -11.51 -2.98 -12.62
N ALA A 51 -11.12 -4.19 -13.02
CA ALA A 51 -9.81 -4.76 -12.70
C ALA A 51 -8.66 -3.93 -13.28
N LEU A 52 -8.78 -3.47 -14.53
CA LEU A 52 -7.77 -2.60 -15.14
C LEU A 52 -7.64 -1.28 -14.35
N HIS A 53 -8.76 -0.64 -14.05
CA HIS A 53 -8.76 0.62 -13.30
C HIS A 53 -8.17 0.44 -11.89
N GLN A 54 -8.45 -0.69 -11.21
CA GLN A 54 -7.85 -0.97 -9.91
C GLN A 54 -6.32 -1.08 -10.01
N ILE A 55 -5.78 -1.81 -11.01
CA ILE A 55 -4.32 -1.92 -11.15
C ILE A 55 -3.68 -0.56 -11.48
N GLU A 56 -4.29 0.24 -12.37
CA GLU A 56 -3.80 1.59 -12.70
C GLU A 56 -3.78 2.51 -11.46
N GLN A 57 -4.82 2.43 -10.62
CA GLN A 57 -4.86 3.16 -9.34
C GLN A 57 -3.79 2.67 -8.36
N LEU A 58 -3.57 1.36 -8.22
CA LEU A 58 -2.54 0.82 -7.32
C LEU A 58 -1.11 1.16 -7.76
N ILE A 59 -0.86 1.28 -9.07
CA ILE A 59 0.44 1.71 -9.62
C ILE A 59 0.68 3.19 -9.32
N THR A 60 -0.36 4.02 -9.48
CA THR A 60 -0.26 5.48 -9.30
C THR A 60 -0.22 5.89 -7.84
N HIS A 61 -0.97 5.17 -7.01
CA HIS A 61 -1.19 5.44 -5.59
C HIS A 61 -0.90 4.18 -4.77
N PRO A 62 0.37 3.76 -4.66
CA PRO A 62 0.74 2.55 -3.91
C PRO A 62 0.33 2.63 -2.43
N GLU A 63 0.16 3.83 -1.87
CA GLU A 63 -0.37 4.07 -0.53
C GLU A 63 -1.83 3.62 -0.33
N LEU A 64 -2.60 3.50 -1.41
CA LEU A 64 -3.99 3.04 -1.37
C LEU A 64 -4.10 1.51 -1.40
N ALA A 65 -3.01 0.80 -1.73
CA ALA A 65 -2.96 -0.65 -1.58
C ALA A 65 -2.89 -1.00 -0.09
N ILE A 66 -4.03 -1.37 0.48
CA ILE A 66 -4.11 -2.03 1.80
C ILE A 66 -3.16 -3.25 1.86
N ASP A 67 -2.90 -3.86 0.70
CA ASP A 67 -2.00 -4.98 0.47
C ASP A 67 -0.49 -4.67 0.55
N VAL A 68 -0.06 -3.40 0.51
CA VAL A 68 1.37 -3.06 0.57
C VAL A 68 1.95 -3.33 1.97
N TYR A 69 1.11 -3.38 2.99
CA TYR A 69 1.48 -3.80 4.34
C TYR A 69 0.83 -5.13 4.70
N ARG A 70 1.16 -6.22 3.98
CA ARG A 70 0.83 -7.56 4.46
C ARG A 70 1.67 -7.90 5.68
N VAL A 71 1.20 -7.48 6.84
CA VAL A 71 1.49 -8.20 8.09
C VAL A 71 0.85 -9.58 7.93
N PRO A 72 1.59 -10.68 8.10
CA PRO A 72 0.98 -12.00 8.05
C PRO A 72 -0.18 -12.08 9.05
N ALA A 73 -1.27 -12.72 8.63
CA ALA A 73 -2.46 -12.90 9.46
C ALA A 73 -2.14 -13.60 10.79
N ASP A 74 -1.05 -14.37 10.81
CA ASP A 74 -0.38 -14.84 12.00
C ASP A 74 0.89 -13.98 12.25
N PRO A 75 0.92 -13.14 13.30
CA PRO A 75 2.11 -12.40 13.70
C PRO A 75 3.32 -13.31 13.96
N GLY A 76 3.07 -14.55 14.42
CA GLY A 76 4.09 -15.57 14.68
C GLY A 76 4.77 -16.10 13.41
N ALA A 77 4.25 -15.84 12.21
CA ALA A 77 4.93 -16.19 10.96
C ALA A 77 6.23 -15.40 10.75
N ILE A 78 6.39 -14.25 11.41
CA ILE A 78 7.64 -13.47 11.44
C ILE A 78 8.59 -14.04 12.51
N GLU A 79 8.06 -14.72 13.53
CA GLU A 79 8.83 -15.33 14.60
C GLU A 79 9.47 -16.62 14.08
N SER A 80 10.73 -16.50 13.67
CA SER A 80 11.54 -17.66 13.33
C SER A 80 12.09 -18.29 14.62
N ASP A 81 11.63 -19.50 14.95
CA ASP A 81 12.19 -20.35 16.02
C ASP A 81 13.59 -20.92 15.68
N ALA A 82 14.18 -20.51 14.55
CA ALA A 82 15.32 -21.18 13.96
C ALA A 82 16.63 -20.81 14.66
N ARG A 83 17.11 -21.69 15.54
CA ARG A 83 18.56 -21.88 15.69
C ARG A 83 19.07 -22.58 14.43
N GLY A 84 19.91 -21.93 13.64
CA GLY A 84 20.49 -22.55 12.44
C GLY A 84 21.24 -21.58 11.53
N VAL A 85 21.89 -22.13 10.50
CA VAL A 85 22.77 -21.42 9.55
C VAL A 85 22.10 -20.20 8.87
N PHE A 86 20.77 -20.22 8.74
CA PHE A 86 19.99 -19.12 8.15
C PHE A 86 19.51 -18.06 9.16
N HIS A 87 19.93 -18.14 10.42
CA HIS A 87 19.62 -17.18 11.47
C HIS A 87 20.91 -16.77 12.20
N PRO A 88 21.87 -16.12 11.52
CA PRO A 88 23.12 -15.70 12.13
C PRO A 88 22.83 -14.74 13.28
N ALA A 89 23.54 -14.91 14.41
CA ALA A 89 23.44 -13.96 15.50
C ALA A 89 23.80 -12.55 14.99
N PRO A 90 23.09 -11.50 15.42
CA PRO A 90 23.44 -10.14 15.05
C PRO A 90 24.88 -9.88 15.49
N HIS A 91 25.74 -9.51 14.53
CA HIS A 91 27.09 -9.09 14.82
C HIS A 91 27.10 -7.56 14.89
N PRO A 92 27.65 -6.96 15.95
CA PRO A 92 27.76 -5.52 16.05
C PRO A 92 28.67 -5.02 14.93
N VAL A 93 28.14 -4.16 14.07
CA VAL A 93 28.89 -3.46 13.03
C VAL A 93 29.32 -2.11 13.59
N ALA A 94 30.57 -1.71 13.32
CA ALA A 94 31.02 -0.37 13.67
C ALA A 94 30.17 0.67 12.92
N ARG A 95 29.76 1.73 13.61
CA ARG A 95 29.03 2.83 12.96
C ARG A 95 29.95 3.48 11.93
N THR A 96 29.49 3.57 10.69
CA THR A 96 30.16 4.30 9.60
C THR A 96 29.79 5.78 9.59
N THR A 97 28.70 6.15 10.28
CA THR A 97 28.24 7.53 10.39
C THR A 97 28.89 8.21 11.59
N ASP A 98 29.30 9.46 11.41
CA ASP A 98 29.75 10.31 12.51
C ASP A 98 28.64 10.51 13.55
N THR A 99 29.05 10.84 14.77
CA THR A 99 28.09 11.23 15.81
C THR A 99 27.60 12.63 15.49
N GLU A 100 26.29 12.76 15.32
CA GLU A 100 25.63 14.06 15.12
C GLU A 100 25.98 15.00 16.29
N SER A 101 26.33 16.24 15.94
CA SER A 101 26.66 17.29 16.87
C SER A 101 25.46 17.68 17.74
N ALA A 102 25.73 18.27 18.91
CA ALA A 102 24.67 18.79 19.77
C ALA A 102 23.80 19.86 19.06
N GLU A 103 24.39 20.59 18.11
CA GLU A 103 23.68 21.59 17.31
C GLU A 103 22.70 20.96 16.32
N GLU A 104 23.10 19.90 15.61
CA GLU A 104 22.21 19.14 14.70
C GLU A 104 21.04 18.52 15.47
N TRP A 105 21.30 18.02 16.68
CA TRP A 105 20.26 17.51 17.57
C TRP A 105 19.27 18.60 18.00
N GLU A 106 19.75 19.80 18.32
CA GLU A 106 18.89 20.91 18.70
C GLU A 106 18.05 21.42 17.52
N GLN A 107 18.65 21.51 16.33
CA GLN A 107 17.93 21.84 15.10
C GLN A 107 16.83 20.82 14.80
N LEU A 108 17.12 19.52 14.95
CA LEU A 108 16.14 18.46 14.76
C LEU A 108 14.98 18.56 15.77
N ARG A 109 15.28 18.83 17.04
CA ARG A 109 14.27 19.03 18.09
C ARG A 109 13.38 20.24 17.81
N ALA A 110 13.99 21.36 17.42
CA ALA A 110 13.25 22.57 17.06
C ALA A 110 12.32 22.32 15.85
N ALA A 111 12.81 21.62 14.83
CA ALA A 111 12.01 21.24 13.67
C ALA A 111 10.84 20.30 14.05
N ALA A 112 11.10 19.30 14.89
CA ALA A 112 10.08 18.38 15.39
C ALA A 112 9.00 19.11 16.19
N LEU A 113 9.39 20.04 17.07
CA LEU A 113 8.46 20.85 17.86
C LEU A 113 7.59 21.74 16.97
N SER A 114 8.19 22.42 15.98
CA SER A 114 7.46 23.24 15.00
C SER A 114 6.44 22.42 14.22
N ASN A 115 6.82 21.22 13.77
CA ASN A 115 5.92 20.32 13.05
C ASN A 115 4.76 19.83 13.95
N ALA A 116 5.04 19.49 15.22
CA ALA A 116 4.02 19.08 16.17
C ALA A 116 3.00 20.20 16.44
N VAL A 117 3.47 21.43 16.68
CA VAL A 117 2.60 22.60 16.88
C VAL A 117 1.74 22.85 15.65
N ARG A 118 2.32 22.83 14.45
CA ARG A 118 1.59 23.01 13.20
C ARG A 118 0.46 22.00 13.06
N ARG A 119 0.75 20.72 13.30
CA ARG A 119 -0.24 19.64 13.23
C ARG A 119 -1.39 19.86 14.20
N VAL A 120 -1.11 20.17 15.47
CA VAL A 120 -2.15 20.44 16.48
C VAL A 120 -3.01 21.64 16.08
N LEU A 121 -2.41 22.72 15.56
CA LEU A 121 -3.16 23.89 15.11
C LEU A 121 -4.05 23.58 13.91
N THR A 122 -3.56 22.81 12.94
CA THR A 122 -4.35 22.35 11.79
C THR A 122 -5.54 21.51 12.24
N GLU A 123 -5.31 20.51 13.08
CA GLU A 123 -6.37 19.65 13.64
C GLU A 123 -7.43 20.47 14.41
N ARG A 124 -6.99 21.50 15.16
CA ARG A 124 -7.91 22.40 15.90
C ARG A 124 -8.70 23.33 14.98
N LEU A 125 -8.07 23.87 13.94
CA LEU A 125 -8.74 24.71 12.95
C LEU A 125 -9.80 23.93 12.18
N GLU A 126 -9.47 22.71 11.74
CA GLU A 126 -10.41 21.80 11.08
C GLU A 126 -11.60 21.46 12.00
N ALA A 127 -11.33 21.11 13.26
CA ALA A 127 -12.38 20.85 14.25
C ALA A 127 -13.27 22.09 14.51
N SER A 128 -12.71 23.30 14.45
CA SER A 128 -13.46 24.55 14.63
C SER A 128 -14.29 24.94 13.40
N ALA A 129 -13.78 24.67 12.19
CA ALA A 129 -14.48 24.95 10.93
C ALA A 129 -15.71 24.06 10.75
N GLN A 130 -15.73 22.89 11.39
CA GLN A 130 -16.86 21.96 11.38
C GLN A 130 -18.00 22.36 12.34
N TYR A 131 -17.77 23.36 13.21
CA TYR A 131 -18.77 23.92 14.11
C TYR A 131 -19.31 25.25 13.53
N ILE A 132 -20.18 25.16 12.54
CA ILE A 132 -21.04 26.30 12.13
C ILE A 132 -22.36 26.15 12.89
N PRO A 133 -22.62 26.94 13.95
CA PRO A 133 -23.91 26.91 14.62
C PRO A 133 -24.97 27.50 13.68
N TYR A 134 -25.97 26.69 13.31
CA TYR A 134 -27.20 27.18 12.71
C TYR A 134 -27.89 28.13 13.71
N GLN A 135 -28.00 29.40 13.35
CA GLN A 135 -28.99 30.34 13.89
C GLN A 135 -29.70 31.02 12.74
#